data_AF-A0A1G9UUR5-F1
#
_entry.id   AF-A0A1G9UUR5-F1
#
_cell.length_a   1.000
_cell.length_b   1.000
_cell.length_c   1.000
_cell.angle_alpha   90.00
_cell.angle_beta   90.00
_cell.angle_gamma   90.00
#
_symmetry.space_group_name_H-M   'P 1'
#
loop_
_entity.id
_entity.type
_entity.pdbx_description
1 polymer ?
#
loop_
_entity_poly.entity_id
_entity_poly.type
_entity_poly.pdbx_seq_one_letter_code
_entity_poly.pdbx_strand_id
1 'polypeptide(L)'
;MTDRAGSVTKPRAKAGQKEARRPRATVRDQADVLGVLGVLKVATATQIMRLVRPHLSDNKAIRNALLVLQADKLVVAAGSTAGPAGKFGAPDRRGEPSQKLWGLTPAGLESAAEKLGRDPELMGGRARGAGAGGAPHAMAVNHTIVAFTCGGTLPGSPAGIGSIDCWRTEVPHPLTSSGKRNVRSDAVFQDKAAGVPLLMVEVDRATESVHVLADKVGAYADFYARRVRDPALPPSSGRGRIGHVDTVPFWETLYRCAGAPAHRRTGAPA
;
A
#
# COMPACT_ATOMS: atom_id res chain seq x y z
N MET A 1 -23.21 -68.63 -42.63
CA MET A 1 -22.64 -67.31 -42.95
C MET A 1 -23.24 -66.26 -42.01
N THR A 2 -22.40 -65.71 -41.13
CA THR A 2 -22.42 -64.38 -40.48
C THR A 2 -22.16 -64.44 -38.97
N ASP A 3 -20.88 -64.50 -38.60
CA ASP A 3 -20.42 -64.14 -37.26
C ASP A 3 -20.16 -62.63 -37.22
N ARG A 4 -20.82 -61.92 -36.30
CA ARG A 4 -20.57 -60.51 -35.97
C ARG A 4 -19.53 -60.44 -34.85
N ALA A 5 -18.28 -60.14 -35.20
CA ALA A 5 -17.24 -59.80 -34.24
C ALA A 5 -17.46 -58.37 -33.71
N GLY A 6 -17.83 -58.26 -32.43
CA GLY A 6 -17.86 -56.99 -31.71
C GLY A 6 -16.44 -56.51 -31.38
N SER A 7 -16.01 -55.43 -32.03
CA SER A 7 -14.77 -54.71 -31.71
C SER A 7 -14.95 -53.91 -30.41
N VAL A 8 -14.37 -54.40 -29.31
CA VAL A 8 -14.27 -53.65 -28.05
C VAL A 8 -13.05 -52.73 -28.15
N THR A 9 -13.31 -51.46 -28.45
CA THR A 9 -12.29 -50.40 -28.43
C THR A 9 -11.94 -50.09 -26.98
N LYS A 10 -10.75 -50.51 -26.52
CA LYS A 10 -10.24 -50.11 -25.20
C LYS A 10 -10.06 -48.58 -25.15
N PRO A 11 -10.48 -47.89 -24.07
CA PRO A 11 -10.22 -46.47 -23.92
C PRO A 11 -8.71 -46.23 -23.82
N ARG A 12 -8.22 -45.36 -24.70
CA ARG A 12 -6.82 -44.89 -24.71
C ARG A 12 -6.59 -44.07 -23.44
N ALA A 13 -5.70 -44.53 -22.57
CA ALA A 13 -5.31 -43.79 -21.36
C ALA A 13 -4.82 -42.38 -21.76
N LYS A 14 -5.37 -41.35 -21.11
CA LYS A 14 -4.93 -39.96 -21.31
C LYS A 14 -3.48 -39.84 -20.82
N ALA A 15 -2.58 -39.55 -21.75
CA ALA A 15 -1.18 -39.28 -21.47
C ALA A 15 -1.04 -38.10 -20.49
N GLY A 16 -0.27 -38.34 -19.42
CA GLY A 16 0.31 -37.43 -18.44
C GLY A 16 -0.22 -35.99 -18.38
N GLN A 17 -1.06 -35.70 -17.39
CA GLN A 17 -1.11 -34.35 -16.83
C GLN A 17 0.24 -34.08 -16.17
N LYS A 18 1.10 -33.27 -16.81
CA LYS A 18 2.30 -32.74 -16.15
C LYS A 18 1.86 -31.97 -14.92
N GLU A 19 2.28 -32.44 -13.74
CA GLU A 19 2.04 -31.77 -12.48
C GLU A 19 2.52 -30.31 -12.61
N ALA A 20 1.63 -29.36 -12.36
CA ALA A 20 1.93 -27.94 -12.55
C ALA A 20 3.12 -27.56 -11.66
N ARG A 21 4.19 -27.04 -12.27
CA ARG A 21 5.41 -26.68 -11.54
C ARG A 21 5.07 -25.70 -10.43
N ARG A 22 5.38 -26.07 -9.18
CA ARG A 22 5.13 -25.21 -8.02
C ARG A 22 5.83 -23.85 -8.21
N PRO A 23 5.13 -22.72 -7.94
CA PRO A 23 5.74 -21.40 -7.95
C PRO A 23 6.95 -21.34 -7.02
N ARG A 24 7.98 -20.60 -7.40
CA ARG A 24 9.16 -20.33 -6.58
C ARG A 24 9.41 -18.84 -6.52
N ALA A 25 9.75 -18.35 -5.34
CA ALA A 25 10.06 -16.95 -5.07
C ALA A 25 11.20 -16.88 -4.05
N THR A 26 12.06 -15.87 -4.18
CA THR A 26 13.12 -15.61 -3.22
C THR A 26 12.57 -14.99 -1.94
N VAL A 27 13.35 -15.03 -0.86
CA VAL A 27 13.01 -14.33 0.40
C VAL A 27 12.82 -12.83 0.16
N ARG A 28 13.62 -12.24 -0.75
CA ARG A 28 13.49 -10.84 -1.14
C ARG A 28 12.17 -10.55 -1.85
N ASP A 29 11.75 -11.39 -2.79
CA ASP A 29 10.47 -11.19 -3.50
C ASP A 29 9.28 -11.23 -2.52
N GLN A 30 9.34 -12.13 -1.53
CA GLN A 30 8.33 -12.24 -0.49
C GLN A 30 8.32 -11.02 0.43
N ALA A 31 9.51 -10.54 0.84
CA ALA A 31 9.65 -9.35 1.67
C ALA A 31 9.14 -8.09 0.94
N ASP A 32 9.46 -7.92 -0.35
CA ASP A 32 8.96 -6.82 -1.18
C ASP A 32 7.42 -6.80 -1.21
N VAL A 33 6.79 -7.96 -1.39
CA VAL A 33 5.32 -8.08 -1.39
C VAL A 33 4.72 -7.72 -0.04
N LEU A 34 5.25 -8.26 1.06
CA LEU A 34 4.76 -8.00 2.40
C LEU A 34 4.92 -6.53 2.78
N GLY A 35 6.07 -5.92 2.48
CA GLY A 35 6.32 -4.50 2.74
C GLY A 35 5.33 -3.60 2.00
N VAL A 36 5.12 -3.83 0.69
CA VAL A 36 4.18 -3.02 -0.09
C VAL A 36 2.74 -3.21 0.38
N LEU A 37 2.27 -4.44 0.58
CA LEU A 37 0.90 -4.68 1.05
C LEU A 37 0.69 -4.24 2.51
N GLY A 38 1.76 -4.20 3.30
CA GLY A 38 1.77 -3.63 4.64
C GLY A 38 1.44 -2.15 4.64
N VAL A 39 1.86 -1.43 3.60
CA VAL A 39 1.51 -0.02 3.39
C VAL A 39 0.16 0.10 2.67
N LEU A 40 0.03 -0.42 1.46
CA LEU A 40 -1.12 -0.16 0.57
C LEU A 40 -2.41 -0.92 0.92
N LYS A 41 -2.33 -1.96 1.76
CA LYS A 41 -3.42 -2.88 2.17
C LYS A 41 -4.00 -3.76 1.06
N VAL A 42 -4.16 -3.22 -0.14
CA VAL A 42 -4.58 -3.94 -1.34
C VAL A 42 -3.85 -3.39 -2.56
N ALA A 43 -3.27 -4.27 -3.38
CA ALA A 43 -2.53 -3.86 -4.57
C ALA A 43 -2.55 -4.93 -5.67
N THR A 44 -2.20 -4.52 -6.90
CA THR A 44 -1.92 -5.45 -8.00
C THR A 44 -0.43 -5.85 -8.00
N ALA A 45 -0.11 -6.99 -8.62
CA ALA A 45 1.29 -7.40 -8.80
C ALA A 45 2.11 -6.35 -9.59
N THR A 46 1.49 -5.65 -10.53
CA THR A 46 2.12 -4.56 -11.31
C THR A 46 2.45 -3.36 -10.43
N GLN A 47 1.52 -2.94 -9.55
CA GLN A 47 1.77 -1.83 -8.62
C GLN A 47 2.93 -2.17 -7.67
N ILE A 48 2.93 -3.39 -7.10
CA ILE A 48 4.02 -3.86 -6.23
C ILE A 48 5.36 -3.82 -6.98
N MET A 49 5.41 -4.40 -8.20
CA MET A 49 6.63 -4.39 -9.02
C MET A 49 7.12 -2.98 -9.30
N ARG A 50 6.24 -2.05 -9.68
CA ARG A 50 6.62 -0.66 -9.98
C ARG A 50 7.25 0.03 -8.76
N LEU A 51 6.76 -0.26 -7.55
CA LEU A 51 7.27 0.36 -6.33
C LEU A 51 8.63 -0.18 -5.89
N VAL A 52 8.85 -1.49 -6.02
CA VAL A 52 10.07 -2.13 -5.50
C VAL A 52 11.12 -2.43 -6.57
N ARG A 53 10.71 -2.54 -7.83
CA ARG A 53 11.52 -2.94 -8.98
C ARG A 53 11.03 -2.24 -10.28
N PRO A 54 11.03 -0.90 -10.33
CA PRO A 54 10.52 -0.15 -11.48
C PRO A 54 11.24 -0.43 -12.80
N HIS A 55 12.46 -0.98 -12.74
CA HIS A 55 13.28 -1.33 -13.91
C HIS A 55 12.85 -2.63 -14.61
N LEU A 56 11.97 -3.43 -14.01
CA LEU A 56 11.51 -4.68 -14.61
C LEU A 56 10.34 -4.43 -15.57
N SER A 57 10.37 -5.11 -16.72
CA SER A 57 9.32 -5.05 -17.74
C SER A 57 8.12 -5.97 -17.43
N ASP A 58 8.28 -6.95 -16.54
CA ASP A 58 7.23 -7.90 -16.18
C ASP A 58 7.19 -8.22 -14.68
N ASN A 59 5.99 -8.55 -14.20
CA ASN A 59 5.71 -8.78 -12.79
C ASN A 59 5.75 -10.27 -12.37
N LYS A 60 6.35 -11.17 -13.17
CA LYS A 60 6.33 -12.62 -12.92
C LYS A 60 6.92 -13.01 -11.58
N ALA A 61 8.03 -12.39 -11.16
CA ALA A 61 8.64 -12.64 -9.85
C ALA A 61 7.67 -12.29 -8.72
N ILE A 62 6.99 -11.14 -8.81
CA ILE A 62 5.99 -10.71 -7.83
C ILE A 62 4.77 -11.64 -7.81
N ARG A 63 4.27 -12.06 -8.97
CA ARG A 63 3.16 -13.03 -9.05
C ARG A 63 3.52 -14.36 -8.40
N ASN A 64 4.75 -14.86 -8.63
CA ASN A 64 5.21 -16.08 -7.98
C ASN A 64 5.31 -15.91 -6.45
N ALA A 65 5.82 -14.77 -5.96
CA ALA A 65 5.89 -14.48 -4.53
C ALA A 65 4.51 -14.43 -3.89
N LEU A 66 3.54 -13.80 -4.55
CA LEU A 66 2.15 -13.78 -4.10
C LEU A 66 1.55 -15.19 -4.02
N LEU A 67 1.87 -16.08 -4.96
CA LEU A 67 1.40 -17.48 -4.92
C LEU A 67 2.06 -18.29 -3.79
N VAL A 68 3.36 -18.09 -3.54
CA VAL A 68 4.08 -18.72 -2.42
C VAL A 68 3.49 -18.25 -1.09
N LEU A 69 3.40 -16.93 -0.89
CA LEU A 69 2.83 -16.33 0.32
C LEU A 69 1.35 -16.71 0.51
N GLN A 70 0.60 -16.96 -0.57
CA GLN A 70 -0.77 -17.42 -0.49
C GLN A 70 -0.84 -18.87 0.01
N ALA A 71 0.06 -19.74 -0.45
CA ALA A 71 0.17 -21.11 0.06
C ALA A 71 0.52 -21.12 1.56
N ASP A 72 1.34 -20.16 1.99
CA ASP A 72 1.72 -19.94 3.39
C ASP A 72 0.65 -19.15 4.19
N LYS A 73 -0.49 -18.83 3.57
CA LYS A 73 -1.63 -18.13 4.18
C LYS A 73 -1.30 -16.71 4.70
N LEU A 74 -0.27 -16.07 4.16
CA LEU A 74 0.11 -14.69 4.49
C LEU A 74 -0.61 -13.65 3.61
N VAL A 75 -0.94 -14.02 2.37
CA VAL A 75 -1.72 -13.16 1.46
C VAL A 75 -2.95 -13.87 0.93
N VAL A 76 -3.92 -13.08 0.46
CA VAL A 76 -5.16 -13.57 -0.13
C VAL A 76 -5.48 -12.80 -1.42
N ALA A 77 -6.03 -13.50 -2.41
CA ALA A 77 -6.63 -12.87 -3.58
C ALA A 77 -7.92 -12.15 -3.14
N ALA A 78 -7.90 -10.82 -3.19
CA ALA A 78 -8.98 -9.97 -2.69
C ALA A 78 -10.06 -9.66 -3.72
N GLY A 79 -9.83 -10.00 -5.00
CA GLY A 79 -10.73 -9.72 -6.12
C GLY A 79 -9.97 -9.33 -7.38
N SER A 80 -10.58 -8.49 -8.22
CA SER A 80 -9.93 -7.90 -9.40
C SER A 80 -10.33 -6.44 -9.58
N THR A 81 -9.53 -5.67 -10.32
CA THR A 81 -9.83 -4.23 -10.58
C THR A 81 -11.16 -3.99 -11.31
N ALA A 82 -11.72 -5.00 -11.99
CA ALA A 82 -13.03 -4.90 -12.63
C ALA A 82 -14.21 -5.06 -11.65
N GLY A 83 -13.97 -5.44 -10.39
CA GLY A 83 -15.02 -5.59 -9.39
C GLY A 83 -15.95 -6.79 -9.62
N PRO A 84 -17.17 -6.81 -9.05
CA PRO A 84 -18.04 -7.98 -9.02
C PRO A 84 -18.55 -8.38 -10.42
N ALA A 85 -18.76 -7.39 -11.28
CA ALA A 85 -19.27 -7.57 -12.63
C ALA A 85 -18.20 -8.04 -13.63
N GLY A 86 -16.92 -7.96 -13.26
CA GLY A 86 -15.81 -8.21 -14.18
C GLY A 86 -14.99 -9.43 -13.81
N LYS A 87 -14.77 -10.30 -14.80
CA LYS A 87 -13.80 -11.39 -14.70
C LYS A 87 -12.38 -10.82 -14.88
N PHE A 88 -11.37 -11.53 -14.37
CA PHE A 88 -9.97 -11.23 -14.66
C PHE A 88 -9.75 -11.14 -16.19
N GLY A 89 -9.07 -10.08 -16.64
CA GLY A 89 -8.85 -9.80 -18.07
C GLY A 89 -9.99 -9.03 -18.76
N ALA A 90 -11.16 -8.86 -18.13
CA ALA A 90 -12.17 -7.90 -18.61
C ALA A 90 -11.66 -6.45 -18.43
N PRO A 91 -12.11 -5.48 -19.23
CA PRO A 91 -11.78 -4.07 -19.01
C PRO A 91 -12.19 -3.63 -17.60
N ASP A 92 -11.29 -2.96 -16.90
CA ASP A 92 -11.58 -2.31 -15.63
C ASP A 92 -12.21 -0.92 -15.85
N ARG A 93 -12.40 -0.16 -14.78
CA ARG A 93 -13.04 1.16 -14.84
C ARG A 93 -12.27 2.20 -15.66
N ARG A 94 -11.00 1.93 -16.00
CA ARG A 94 -10.17 2.76 -16.86
C ARG A 94 -10.09 2.22 -18.29
N GLY A 95 -10.79 1.13 -18.60
CA GLY A 95 -10.70 0.45 -19.89
C GLY A 95 -9.50 -0.50 -20.02
N GLU A 96 -8.70 -0.66 -18.95
CA GLU A 96 -7.49 -1.48 -18.96
C GLU A 96 -7.79 -2.94 -18.61
N PRO A 97 -7.00 -3.92 -19.10
CA PRO A 97 -7.18 -5.31 -18.71
C PRO A 97 -7.12 -5.49 -17.19
N SER A 98 -8.18 -6.06 -16.60
CA SER A 98 -8.29 -6.13 -15.15
C SER A 98 -7.21 -6.99 -14.53
N GLN A 99 -6.73 -6.53 -13.37
CA GLN A 99 -5.65 -7.15 -12.63
C GLN A 99 -6.17 -7.75 -11.34
N LYS A 100 -5.59 -8.88 -10.92
CA LYS A 100 -5.89 -9.49 -9.63
C LYS A 100 -5.42 -8.58 -8.50
N LEU A 101 -6.29 -8.38 -7.51
CA LEU A 101 -6.01 -7.65 -6.29
C LEU A 101 -5.57 -8.62 -5.20
N TRP A 102 -4.57 -8.21 -4.44
CA TRP A 102 -3.98 -8.98 -3.35
C TRP A 102 -3.98 -8.16 -2.08
N GLY A 103 -4.22 -8.80 -0.94
CA GLY A 103 -4.15 -8.18 0.38
C GLY A 103 -3.61 -9.14 1.43
N LEU A 104 -3.30 -8.62 2.61
CA LEU A 104 -2.76 -9.41 3.73
C LEU A 104 -3.86 -10.19 4.47
N THR A 105 -3.48 -11.35 5.00
CA THR A 105 -4.20 -12.01 6.10
C THR A 105 -3.77 -11.39 7.44
N PRO A 106 -4.35 -11.76 8.60
CA PRO A 106 -3.84 -11.33 9.91
C PRO A 106 -2.36 -11.68 10.11
N ALA A 107 -1.99 -12.95 9.88
CA ALA A 107 -0.60 -13.40 9.97
C ALA A 107 0.33 -12.69 8.96
N GLY A 108 -0.18 -12.37 7.78
CA GLY A 108 0.56 -11.55 6.82
C GLY A 108 0.78 -10.12 7.26
N LEU A 109 -0.16 -9.52 8.01
CA LEU A 109 -0.01 -8.19 8.58
C LEU A 109 1.06 -8.17 9.67
N GLU A 110 1.07 -9.18 10.54
CA GLU A 110 2.14 -9.37 11.54
C GLU A 110 3.50 -9.53 10.86
N SER A 111 3.59 -10.38 9.83
CA SER A 111 4.82 -10.55 9.04
C SER A 111 5.27 -9.26 8.35
N ALA A 112 4.34 -8.47 7.83
CA ALA A 112 4.64 -7.18 7.21
C ALA A 112 5.11 -6.13 8.23
N ALA A 113 4.54 -6.14 9.45
CA ALA A 113 4.91 -5.27 10.55
C ALA A 113 6.36 -5.49 10.99
N GLU A 114 6.75 -6.76 11.17
CA GLU A 114 8.15 -7.14 11.44
C GLU A 114 9.10 -6.63 10.34
N LYS A 115 8.72 -6.78 9.06
CA LYS A 115 9.56 -6.33 7.93
C LYS A 115 9.68 -4.82 7.83
N LEU A 116 8.63 -4.08 8.15
CA LEU A 116 8.63 -2.63 8.12
C LEU A 116 9.23 -2.02 9.41
N GLY A 117 9.47 -2.82 10.44
CA GLY A 117 9.85 -2.33 11.76
C GLY A 117 8.79 -1.41 12.36
N ARG A 118 7.51 -1.68 12.09
CA ARG A 118 6.36 -0.86 12.50
C ARG A 118 5.45 -1.67 13.40
N ASP A 119 4.84 -1.01 14.37
CA ASP A 119 3.78 -1.62 15.17
C ASP A 119 2.56 -1.95 14.26
N PRO A 120 2.00 -3.18 14.32
CA PRO A 120 0.78 -3.52 13.59
C PRO A 120 -0.39 -2.55 13.81
N GLU A 121 -0.53 -1.97 15.01
CA GLU A 121 -1.58 -0.98 15.31
C GLU A 121 -1.40 0.29 14.49
N LEU A 122 -0.16 0.74 14.29
CA LEU A 122 0.18 1.91 13.46
C LEU A 122 0.01 1.64 11.97
N MET A 123 0.04 0.37 11.57
CA MET A 123 -0.28 -0.02 10.21
C MET A 123 -1.79 0.03 9.96
N GLY A 124 -2.63 -0.06 10.99
CA GLY A 124 -4.08 -0.08 10.84
C GLY A 124 -4.62 -1.38 10.25
N GLY A 125 -5.94 -1.42 10.08
CA GLY A 125 -6.66 -2.62 9.68
C GLY A 125 -6.35 -3.11 8.27
N ARG A 126 -6.80 -4.34 7.99
CA ARG A 126 -6.78 -4.91 6.64
C ARG A 126 -7.96 -4.33 5.86
N ALA A 127 -7.77 -4.01 4.58
CA ALA A 127 -8.84 -3.56 3.66
C ALA A 127 -9.79 -4.72 3.30
N ARG A 128 -10.41 -5.36 4.30
CA ARG A 128 -11.23 -6.57 4.17
C ARG A 128 -12.40 -6.29 3.23
N GLY A 129 -12.53 -7.12 2.19
CA GLY A 129 -13.62 -6.99 1.22
C GLY A 129 -13.46 -5.83 0.22
N ALA A 130 -12.49 -4.94 0.37
CA ALA A 130 -12.30 -3.81 -0.54
C ALA A 130 -12.09 -4.26 -1.99
N GLY A 131 -11.36 -5.36 -2.19
CA GLY A 131 -11.10 -5.94 -3.51
C GLY A 131 -12.33 -6.52 -4.20
N ALA A 132 -13.40 -6.87 -3.46
CA ALA A 132 -14.63 -7.40 -4.06
C ALA A 132 -15.31 -6.37 -4.97
N GLY A 133 -15.27 -5.08 -4.58
CA GLY A 133 -15.74 -3.94 -5.38
C GLY A 133 -14.74 -3.43 -6.44
N GLY A 134 -13.56 -4.06 -6.54
CA GLY A 134 -12.43 -3.61 -7.35
C GLY A 134 -11.60 -2.47 -6.73
N ALA A 135 -11.89 -2.12 -5.46
CA ALA A 135 -11.14 -1.15 -4.67
C ALA A 135 -10.79 0.19 -5.38
N PRO A 136 -11.75 0.87 -6.04
CA PRO A 136 -11.44 2.02 -6.90
C PRO A 136 -10.74 3.18 -6.17
N HIS A 137 -11.11 3.44 -4.91
CA HIS A 137 -10.44 4.43 -4.07
C HIS A 137 -8.98 4.06 -3.81
N ALA A 138 -8.74 2.86 -3.25
CA ALA A 138 -7.39 2.37 -3.00
C ALA A 138 -6.54 2.33 -4.28
N MET A 139 -7.11 2.02 -5.44
CA MET A 139 -6.36 2.07 -6.70
C MET A 139 -5.94 3.49 -7.10
N ALA A 140 -6.77 4.50 -6.82
CA ALA A 140 -6.41 5.89 -7.05
C ALA A 140 -5.29 6.36 -6.10
N VAL A 141 -5.37 6.00 -4.81
CA VAL A 141 -4.32 6.24 -3.83
C VAL A 141 -3.01 5.54 -4.24
N ASN A 142 -3.07 4.25 -4.59
CA ASN A 142 -1.89 3.50 -5.05
C ASN A 142 -1.26 4.11 -6.29
N HIS A 143 -2.05 4.60 -7.25
CA HIS A 143 -1.52 5.26 -8.44
C HIS A 143 -0.78 6.55 -8.08
N THR A 144 -1.29 7.31 -7.12
CA THR A 144 -0.63 8.53 -6.61
C THR A 144 0.72 8.18 -5.98
N ILE A 145 0.76 7.17 -5.10
CA ILE A 145 2.00 6.70 -4.46
C ILE A 145 3.02 6.21 -5.49
N VAL A 146 2.56 5.43 -6.48
CA VAL A 146 3.41 4.96 -7.59
C VAL A 146 3.97 6.13 -8.40
N ALA A 147 3.16 7.14 -8.69
CA ALA A 147 3.60 8.31 -9.46
C ALA A 147 4.67 9.11 -8.70
N PHE A 148 4.49 9.36 -7.40
CA PHE A 148 5.50 10.01 -6.57
C PHE A 148 6.80 9.19 -6.50
N THR A 149 6.68 7.87 -6.25
CA THR A 149 7.83 6.99 -6.01
C THR A 149 8.63 6.71 -7.29
N CYS A 150 7.96 6.61 -8.44
CA CYS A 150 8.63 6.30 -9.72
C CYS A 150 9.07 7.56 -10.47
N GLY A 151 8.40 8.70 -10.25
CA GLY A 151 8.60 9.91 -11.04
C GLY A 151 7.92 9.84 -12.41
N GLY A 152 8.20 10.85 -13.24
CA GLY A 152 7.65 10.91 -14.60
C GLY A 152 8.40 10.01 -15.57
N THR A 153 7.70 9.49 -16.58
CA THR A 153 8.26 8.55 -17.57
C THR A 153 8.74 9.24 -18.85
N LEU A 154 8.52 10.55 -19.00
CA LEU A 154 8.93 11.31 -20.18
C LEU A 154 10.39 11.79 -20.05
N PRO A 155 11.15 11.94 -21.15
CA PRO A 155 12.49 12.52 -21.12
C PRO A 155 12.51 13.86 -20.38
N GLY A 156 13.46 14.02 -19.45
CA GLY A 156 13.58 15.23 -18.63
C GLY A 156 12.58 15.35 -17.47
N SER A 157 11.71 14.34 -17.26
CA SER A 157 10.83 14.32 -16.09
C SER A 157 11.63 14.22 -14.79
N PRO A 158 11.15 14.83 -13.69
CA PRO A 158 11.73 14.62 -12.38
C PRO A 158 11.77 13.14 -12.00
N ALA A 159 12.87 12.72 -11.37
CA ALA A 159 12.95 11.41 -10.75
C ALA A 159 11.93 11.29 -9.61
N GLY A 160 11.54 10.05 -9.30
CA GLY A 160 10.68 9.78 -8.16
C GLY A 160 11.35 10.09 -6.82
N ILE A 161 10.52 10.31 -5.80
CA ILE A 161 10.93 10.62 -4.43
C ILE A 161 10.45 9.56 -3.45
N GLY A 162 11.26 9.31 -2.42
CA GLY A 162 11.02 8.31 -1.41
C GLY A 162 10.95 6.86 -1.91
N SER A 163 10.73 5.96 -0.96
CA SER A 163 10.42 4.56 -1.18
C SER A 163 9.12 4.19 -0.46
N ILE A 164 8.62 2.96 -0.62
CA ILE A 164 7.32 2.57 -0.06
C ILE A 164 7.24 2.72 1.47
N ASP A 165 8.35 2.59 2.17
CA ASP A 165 8.51 2.82 3.62
C ASP A 165 8.48 4.29 4.03
N CYS A 166 8.48 5.24 3.10
CA CYS A 166 8.16 6.65 3.35
C CYS A 166 6.65 6.90 3.46
N TRP A 167 5.82 5.91 3.07
CA TRP A 167 4.38 6.04 3.00
C TRP A 167 3.64 5.32 4.12
N ARG A 168 2.45 5.85 4.43
CA ARG A 168 1.40 5.25 5.25
C ARG A 168 0.06 5.58 4.59
N THR A 169 -0.94 4.70 4.69
CA THR A 169 -2.29 4.96 4.15
C THR A 169 -3.33 4.92 5.25
N GLU A 170 -4.46 5.61 5.07
CA GLU A 170 -5.62 5.59 5.97
C GLU A 170 -5.28 6.06 7.40
N VAL A 171 -4.51 7.13 7.52
CA VAL A 171 -3.94 7.58 8.81
C VAL A 171 -4.90 8.55 9.51
N PRO A 172 -5.41 8.23 10.70
CA PRO A 172 -6.24 9.16 11.47
C PRO A 172 -5.39 10.25 12.12
N HIS A 173 -5.89 11.48 12.09
CA HIS A 173 -5.28 12.68 12.66
C HIS A 173 -6.25 13.33 13.64
N PRO A 174 -6.06 13.14 14.96
CA PRO A 174 -6.98 13.67 15.95
C PRO A 174 -6.88 15.20 16.02
N LEU A 175 -8.02 15.87 15.86
CA LEU A 175 -8.17 17.33 15.95
C LEU A 175 -8.37 17.78 17.40
N THR A 176 -8.88 16.90 18.26
CA THR A 176 -9.07 17.16 19.70
C THR A 176 -8.29 16.14 20.53
N SER A 177 -7.98 16.48 21.79
CA SER A 177 -7.36 15.55 22.74
C SER A 177 -8.22 14.32 23.03
N SER A 178 -9.55 14.45 22.92
CA SER A 178 -10.49 13.35 23.08
C SER A 178 -10.54 12.38 21.90
N GLY A 179 -9.90 12.70 20.76
CA GLY A 179 -9.95 11.90 19.53
C GLY A 179 -11.30 11.85 18.82
N LYS A 180 -12.36 12.40 19.43
CA LYS A 180 -13.74 12.41 18.91
C LYS A 180 -13.88 13.15 17.58
N ARG A 181 -13.04 14.16 17.34
CA ARG A 181 -12.90 14.79 16.03
C ARG A 181 -11.55 14.37 15.45
N ASN A 182 -11.57 13.78 14.26
CA ASN A 182 -10.38 13.46 13.50
C ASN A 182 -10.62 13.74 12.01
N VAL A 183 -9.55 14.05 11.30
CA VAL A 183 -9.48 13.95 9.84
C VAL A 183 -8.63 12.73 9.52
N ARG A 184 -8.91 12.02 8.42
CA ARG A 184 -8.12 10.85 8.02
C ARG A 184 -7.55 11.10 6.65
N SER A 185 -6.23 11.08 6.52
CA SER A 185 -5.58 11.14 5.22
C SER A 185 -5.59 9.80 4.52
N ASP A 186 -5.91 9.84 3.23
CA ASP A 186 -5.79 8.69 2.34
C ASP A 186 -4.34 8.18 2.33
N ALA A 187 -3.37 9.10 2.26
CA ALA A 187 -1.96 8.78 2.41
C ALA A 187 -1.16 9.87 3.14
N VAL A 188 -0.11 9.45 3.82
CA VAL A 188 0.89 10.30 4.47
C VAL A 188 2.26 9.93 3.92
N PHE A 189 3.03 10.94 3.53
CA PHE A 189 4.40 10.80 3.04
C PHE A 189 5.38 11.57 3.92
N GLN A 190 6.50 10.92 4.24
CA GLN A 190 7.64 11.53 4.93
C GLN A 190 8.94 11.05 4.29
N ASP A 191 9.74 11.99 3.80
CA ASP A 191 11.08 11.70 3.29
C ASP A 191 12.01 12.88 3.59
N LYS A 192 12.83 12.71 4.63
CA LYS A 192 13.82 13.71 5.02
C LYS A 192 14.89 13.92 3.95
N ALA A 193 15.27 12.86 3.23
CA ALA A 193 16.28 12.97 2.17
C ALA A 193 15.75 13.82 1.01
N ALA A 194 14.44 13.80 0.76
CA ALA A 194 13.75 14.68 -0.18
C ALA A 194 13.30 16.03 0.44
N GLY A 195 13.61 16.31 1.71
CA GLY A 195 13.21 17.55 2.38
C GLY A 195 11.72 17.65 2.71
N VAL A 196 10.99 16.53 2.74
CA VAL A 196 9.55 16.48 3.02
C VAL A 196 9.30 15.97 4.45
N PRO A 197 9.11 16.86 5.44
CA PRO A 197 8.90 16.44 6.83
C PRO A 197 7.55 15.75 7.04
N LEU A 198 6.51 16.23 6.36
CA LEU A 198 5.16 15.69 6.38
C LEU A 198 4.38 16.21 5.16
N LEU A 199 3.81 15.28 4.40
CA LEU A 199 2.83 15.57 3.36
C LEU A 199 1.61 14.68 3.58
N MET A 200 0.43 15.30 3.67
CA MET A 200 -0.87 14.63 3.74
C MET A 200 -1.54 14.70 2.37
N VAL A 201 -2.01 13.57 1.88
CA VAL A 201 -2.59 13.43 0.54
C VAL A 201 -4.02 12.92 0.67
N GLU A 202 -4.93 13.64 0.02
CA GLU A 202 -6.31 13.25 -0.25
C GLU A 202 -6.48 12.97 -1.74
N VAL A 203 -7.19 11.89 -2.06
CA VAL A 203 -7.46 11.48 -3.44
C VAL A 203 -8.96 11.26 -3.59
N ASP A 204 -9.71 12.32 -3.91
CA ASP A 204 -11.12 12.18 -4.28
C ASP A 204 -11.26 11.73 -5.74
N ARG A 205 -12.31 10.94 -6.01
CA ARG A 205 -12.66 10.45 -7.35
C ARG A 205 -13.79 11.28 -7.97
N ALA A 206 -13.88 12.56 -7.64
CA ALA A 206 -15.02 13.44 -7.94
C ALA A 206 -16.34 12.85 -7.41
N THR A 207 -16.28 12.18 -6.26
CA THR A 207 -17.45 11.58 -5.61
C THR A 207 -17.89 12.35 -4.38
N GLU A 208 -17.02 13.22 -3.88
CA GLU A 208 -17.26 14.07 -2.73
C GLU A 208 -17.78 15.44 -3.17
N SER A 209 -18.68 16.02 -2.39
CA SER A 209 -19.21 17.35 -2.67
C SER A 209 -18.16 18.43 -2.39
N VAL A 210 -18.27 19.57 -3.07
CA VAL A 210 -17.36 20.71 -2.87
C VAL A 210 -17.33 21.18 -1.41
N HIS A 211 -18.47 21.16 -0.71
CA HIS A 211 -18.52 21.57 0.69
C HIS A 211 -17.77 20.59 1.61
N VAL A 212 -17.88 19.28 1.39
CA VAL A 212 -17.13 18.30 2.18
C VAL A 212 -15.62 18.42 1.90
N LEU A 213 -15.23 18.67 0.63
CA LEU A 213 -13.83 18.97 0.30
C LEU A 213 -13.32 20.22 1.02
N ALA A 214 -14.12 21.30 1.06
CA ALA A 214 -13.78 22.52 1.80
C ALA A 214 -13.64 22.26 3.31
N ASP A 215 -14.55 21.48 3.90
CA ASP A 215 -14.48 21.08 5.31
C ASP A 215 -13.22 20.27 5.62
N LYS A 216 -12.81 19.36 4.72
CA LYS A 216 -11.54 18.63 4.85
C LYS A 216 -10.34 19.56 4.84
N VAL A 217 -10.29 20.53 3.92
CA VAL A 217 -9.21 21.53 3.87
C VAL A 217 -9.13 22.31 5.18
N GLY A 218 -10.28 22.75 5.71
CA GLY A 218 -10.36 23.41 7.02
C GLY A 218 -9.87 22.51 8.15
N ALA A 219 -10.28 21.24 8.17
CA ALA A 219 -9.85 20.28 9.17
C ALA A 219 -8.33 20.01 9.13
N TYR A 220 -7.72 19.95 7.95
CA TYR A 220 -6.27 19.84 7.82
C TYR A 220 -5.56 21.11 8.30
N ALA A 221 -6.07 22.29 7.95
CA ALA A 221 -5.52 23.54 8.45
C ALA A 221 -5.57 23.62 9.99
N ASP A 222 -6.69 23.22 10.60
CA ASP A 222 -6.84 23.10 12.05
C ASP A 222 -5.81 22.13 12.65
N PHE A 223 -5.58 20.98 12.00
CA PHE A 223 -4.60 20.00 12.45
C PHE A 223 -3.17 20.56 12.44
N TYR A 224 -2.77 21.23 11.35
CA TYR A 224 -1.43 21.83 11.24
C TYR A 224 -1.24 23.01 12.20
N ALA A 225 -2.28 23.80 12.46
CA ALA A 225 -2.24 24.93 13.37
C ALA A 225 -2.26 24.52 14.86
N ARG A 226 -2.76 23.32 15.17
CA ARG A 226 -2.87 22.84 16.55
C ARG A 226 -1.48 22.74 17.20
N ARG A 227 -1.33 23.41 18.35
CA ARG A 227 -0.12 23.31 19.19
C ARG A 227 -0.41 22.58 20.49
N VAL A 228 0.57 21.85 20.99
CA VAL A 228 0.55 21.15 22.28
C VAL A 228 1.82 21.46 23.06
N ARG A 229 1.80 21.24 24.37
CA ARG A 229 3.02 21.28 25.18
C ARG A 229 4.03 20.28 24.63
N ASP A 230 5.30 20.66 24.55
CA ASP A 230 6.34 19.73 24.13
C ASP A 230 6.44 18.57 25.13
N PRO A 231 6.19 17.32 24.71
CA PRO A 231 6.32 16.16 25.59
C PRO A 231 7.77 15.94 26.07
N ALA A 232 8.77 16.56 25.43
CA ALA A 232 10.16 16.50 25.87
C ALA A 232 10.45 17.38 27.10
N LEU A 233 9.56 18.32 27.45
CA LEU A 233 9.75 19.20 28.60
C LEU A 233 9.27 18.55 29.91
N PRO A 234 10.03 18.67 31.02
CA PRO A 234 9.66 18.09 32.32
C PRO A 234 8.30 18.61 32.76
N PRO A 235 7.47 17.84 33.49
CA PRO A 235 6.14 18.28 33.91
C PRO A 235 6.20 19.63 34.64
N SER A 236 5.52 20.65 34.12
CA SER A 236 5.38 21.94 34.80
C SER A 236 4.16 21.88 35.72
N SER A 237 4.28 22.46 36.91
CA SER A 237 3.16 22.64 37.86
C SER A 237 2.07 23.60 37.34
N GLY A 238 2.31 24.33 36.25
CA GLY A 238 1.35 25.21 35.60
C GLY A 238 0.80 24.66 34.28
N ARG A 239 -0.50 24.92 34.01
CA ARG A 239 -1.12 24.73 32.70
C ARG A 239 -0.46 25.67 31.69
N GLY A 240 0.37 25.13 30.79
CA GLY A 240 0.96 25.91 29.70
C GLY A 240 -0.13 26.64 28.91
N ARG A 241 -0.01 27.97 28.78
CA ARG A 241 -0.90 28.76 27.92
C ARG A 241 -0.49 28.58 26.45
N ILE A 242 -1.48 28.58 25.56
CA ILE A 242 -1.26 28.62 24.11
C ILE A 242 -0.42 29.87 23.78
N GLY A 243 0.69 29.71 23.07
CA GLY A 243 1.63 30.79 22.75
C GLY A 243 2.90 30.86 23.61
N HIS A 244 3.03 30.01 24.63
CA HIS A 244 4.28 29.87 25.37
C HIS A 244 5.34 29.16 24.52
N VAL A 245 6.62 29.49 24.77
CA VAL A 245 7.81 28.85 24.16
C VAL A 245 7.85 27.32 24.36
N ASP A 246 7.03 26.80 25.30
CA ASP A 246 6.94 25.39 25.65
C ASP A 246 5.99 24.59 24.74
N THR A 247 5.49 25.17 23.64
CA THR A 247 4.54 24.51 22.74
C THR A 247 5.13 24.21 21.37
N VAL A 248 4.85 23.01 20.86
CA VAL A 248 5.23 22.52 19.53
C VAL A 248 3.98 22.25 18.69
N PRO A 249 4.07 22.29 17.35
CA PRO A 249 2.99 21.79 16.51
C PRO A 249 2.65 20.34 16.87
N PHE A 250 1.36 20.04 17.00
CA PHE A 250 0.90 18.71 17.44
C PHE A 250 1.35 17.61 16.48
N TRP A 251 1.34 17.88 15.18
CA TRP A 251 1.80 16.93 14.17
C TRP A 251 3.26 16.52 14.36
N GLU A 252 4.14 17.41 14.86
CA GLU A 252 5.53 17.07 15.17
C GLU A 252 5.66 16.06 16.30
N THR A 253 4.66 15.90 17.17
CA THR A 253 4.68 14.87 18.21
C THR A 253 4.32 13.48 17.66
N LEU A 254 3.55 13.42 16.57
CA LEU A 254 3.12 12.17 15.92
C LEU A 254 4.11 11.71 14.85
N TYR A 255 4.73 12.69 14.18
CA TYR A 255 5.58 12.51 13.02
C TYR A 255 7.03 12.92 13.31
N ARG A 256 7.38 13.06 14.60
CA ARG A 256 8.74 13.38 15.04
C ARG A 256 9.68 12.36 14.41
N CYS A 257 10.59 12.85 13.59
CA CYS A 257 11.66 12.03 13.05
C CYS A 257 12.55 11.59 14.21
N ALA A 258 12.25 10.44 14.82
CA ALA A 258 13.29 9.70 15.52
C ALA A 258 14.40 9.44 14.50
N GLY A 259 15.61 9.90 14.79
CA GLY A 259 16.75 9.74 13.89
C GLY A 259 16.98 8.27 13.58
N ALA A 260 16.59 7.83 12.40
CA ALA A 260 17.14 6.62 11.79
C ALA A 260 18.45 7.01 11.08
N PRO A 261 19.52 6.21 11.22
CA PRO A 261 20.83 6.55 10.70
C PRO A 261 20.77 6.70 9.18
N ALA A 262 21.48 7.70 8.66
CA ALA A 262 21.64 7.88 7.23
C ALA A 262 22.17 6.57 6.62
N HIS A 263 21.33 5.84 5.89
CA HIS A 263 21.81 4.79 5.02
C HIS A 263 22.68 5.46 3.96
N ARG A 264 24.01 5.32 4.11
CA ARG A 264 24.97 5.67 3.06
C ARG A 264 24.55 4.92 1.81
N ARG A 265 24.14 5.64 0.77
CA ARG A 265 24.18 5.12 -0.59
C ARG A 265 25.65 4.80 -0.89
N THR A 266 26.01 3.52 -0.83
CA THR A 266 27.27 3.06 -1.43
C THR A 266 27.18 3.32 -2.93
N GLY A 267 28.18 4.03 -3.44
CA GLY A 267 28.18 4.65 -4.76
C GLY A 267 28.16 3.70 -5.94
N ALA A 268 27.95 4.29 -7.12
CA ALA A 268 28.43 3.76 -8.39
C ALA A 268 29.59 4.67 -8.84
N PRO A 269 30.69 4.12 -9.37
CA PRO A 269 31.81 4.92 -9.87
C PRO A 269 31.46 5.55 -11.22
N ALA A 270 32.16 6.64 -11.52
CA ALA A 270 32.19 7.32 -12.82
C ALA A 270 32.79 6.45 -13.92
#